data_AF-A0A4Q6ACF4-F1
#
_entry.id   AF-A0A4Q6ACF4-F1
#
_cell.length_a   1.000
_cell.length_b   1.000
_cell.length_c   1.000
_cell.angle_alpha   90.00
_cell.angle_beta   90.00
_cell.angle_gamma   90.00
#
_symmetry.space_group_name_H-M   'P 1'
#
loop_
_entity.id
_entity.type
_entity.pdbx_description
1 polymer ?
#
loop_
_entity_poly.entity_id
_entity_poly.type
_entity_poly.pdbx_seq_one_letter_code
_entity_poly.pdbx_strand_id
1 'polypeptide(L)'
;DLDENGIIRIGAQIKEGDILIGKITPKGESDPTPEEKLLRAIFGDKAGDAKDASLKAPNGVEGVVINKKLFQRAKKDKNAKVREKAALEKQERDHEKKVSELMEVLLDKLQTLLKDRASAGVSNNFGEMLIGKGAKFTQKNLSQIDYMNVNPLGWTGDAKVDEQINVLLHNYSIKYNEELGRYKREKFNISIGDELPAGVLKLAKVYLAVKRKLKVGDKMAGRHGNKGIVAKIVRAEDMPFLEDGTPVDIVLNPLGVPSRMNLGQIYETVLGWAGVELGRKFATPIFDGASTEDIARFCEEAGIPMYGHTYLYDGETGDRFDQKATVGVIYIIKLHHMVDDKMHARSIGPYSLITQQPLGGKAQFGGQRFGEMEVWALEAYG
;
A
#
# COMPACT_ATOMS: atom_id res chain seq x y z
N ASP A 1 12.40 22.24 -5.79
CA ASP A 1 11.91 22.89 -4.56
C ASP A 1 12.12 22.04 -3.31
N LEU A 2 13.22 22.31 -2.61
CA LEU A 2 13.42 21.82 -1.25
C LEU A 2 12.82 22.82 -0.25
N ASP A 3 12.46 22.34 0.94
CA ASP A 3 12.08 23.20 2.07
C ASP A 3 13.32 23.73 2.82
N GLU A 4 13.09 24.50 3.87
CA GLU A 4 14.13 25.06 4.75
C GLU A 4 15.01 23.99 5.41
N ASN A 5 14.52 22.76 5.53
CA ASN A 5 15.28 21.63 6.08
C ASN A 5 15.99 20.82 4.98
N GLY A 6 15.95 21.29 3.72
CA GLY A 6 16.52 20.59 2.57
C GLY A 6 15.72 19.36 2.13
N ILE A 7 14.45 19.23 2.53
CA ILE A 7 13.60 18.08 2.16
C ILE A 7 12.59 18.52 1.10
N ILE A 8 12.42 17.69 0.08
CA ILE A 8 11.45 17.93 -1.00
C ILE A 8 10.03 18.17 -0.48
N ARG A 9 9.24 18.98 -1.19
CA ARG A 9 7.86 19.33 -0.79
C ARG A 9 6.87 18.20 -1.09
N ILE A 10 5.82 18.09 -0.28
CA ILE A 10 4.71 17.18 -0.53
C ILE A 10 3.93 17.69 -1.76
N GLY A 11 3.54 16.79 -2.65
CA GLY A 11 2.89 17.09 -3.92
C GLY A 11 3.85 17.37 -5.08
N ALA A 12 5.17 17.45 -4.82
CA ALA A 12 6.15 17.63 -5.88
C ALA A 12 6.21 16.40 -6.79
N GLN A 13 6.18 16.62 -8.10
CA GLN A 13 6.53 15.61 -9.10
C GLN A 13 8.05 15.47 -9.16
N ILE A 14 8.53 14.24 -9.20
CA ILE A 14 9.96 13.92 -9.21
C ILE A 14 10.31 13.08 -10.43
N LYS A 15 11.52 13.32 -10.94
CA LYS A 15 12.17 12.52 -11.97
C LYS A 15 13.47 11.92 -11.44
N GLU A 16 14.05 11.03 -12.22
CA GLU A 16 15.36 10.45 -11.95
C GLU A 16 16.41 11.53 -11.68
N GLY A 17 17.22 11.33 -10.63
CA GLY A 17 18.31 12.23 -10.27
C GLY A 17 17.92 13.45 -9.44
N ASP A 18 16.62 13.75 -9.30
CA ASP A 18 16.14 14.85 -8.47
C ASP A 18 16.54 14.67 -7.00
N ILE A 19 16.94 15.76 -6.33
CA ILE A 19 17.30 15.72 -4.91
C ILE A 19 16.02 15.63 -4.07
N LEU A 20 15.88 14.53 -3.32
CA LEU A 20 14.78 14.33 -2.38
C LEU A 20 15.13 14.87 -0.99
N ILE A 21 16.37 14.65 -0.55
CA ILE A 21 16.88 15.10 0.75
C ILE A 21 18.28 15.66 0.54
N GLY A 22 18.41 16.98 0.67
CA GLY A 22 19.68 17.69 0.70
C GLY A 22 20.51 17.28 1.91
N LYS A 23 21.75 16.85 1.68
CA LYS A 23 22.69 16.50 2.75
C LYS A 23 24.11 16.85 2.33
N ILE A 24 24.81 17.55 3.21
CA ILE A 24 26.24 17.84 3.05
C ILE A 24 27.03 17.09 4.12
N THR A 25 28.22 16.62 3.75
CA THR A 25 29.18 16.01 4.67
C THR A 25 30.50 16.76 4.60
N PRO A 26 31.15 17.07 5.74
CA PRO A 26 32.44 17.72 5.73
C PRO A 26 33.43 16.86 4.94
N LYS A 27 34.18 17.51 4.06
CA LYS A 27 35.23 16.88 3.25
C LYS A 27 36.55 17.07 4.00
N GLY A 28 37.33 16.00 4.17
CA GLY A 28 38.68 16.12 4.69
C GLY A 28 39.57 16.91 3.73
N GLU A 29 40.57 17.61 4.26
CA GLU A 29 41.58 18.28 3.43
C GLU A 29 42.36 17.21 2.65
N SER A 30 42.24 17.26 1.32
CA SER A 30 43.02 16.43 0.40
C SER A 30 43.89 17.35 -0.43
N ASP A 31 45.19 17.07 -0.49
CA ASP A 31 46.11 17.82 -1.35
C ASP A 31 45.71 17.66 -2.83
N PRO A 32 45.29 18.74 -3.51
CA PRO A 32 44.95 18.68 -4.92
C PRO A 32 46.21 18.46 -5.76
N THR A 33 46.05 17.84 -6.94
CA THR A 33 47.16 17.65 -7.89
C THR A 33 47.66 19.01 -8.41
N PRO A 34 48.88 19.10 -8.97
CA PRO A 34 49.41 20.35 -9.52
C PRO A 34 48.48 21.01 -10.55
N GLU A 35 47.80 20.22 -11.38
CA GLU A 35 46.85 20.68 -12.39
C GLU A 35 45.60 21.28 -11.75
N GLU A 36 45.04 20.62 -10.73
CA GLU A 36 43.92 21.16 -9.96
C GLU A 36 44.30 22.43 -9.20
N LYS A 37 45.52 22.50 -8.67
CA LYS A 37 46.06 23.71 -8.02
C LYS A 37 46.13 24.88 -8.99
N LEU A 38 46.64 24.64 -10.20
CA LEU A 38 46.72 25.65 -11.25
C LEU A 38 45.31 26.13 -11.67
N LEU A 39 44.37 25.20 -11.88
CA LEU A 39 42.99 25.52 -12.21
C LEU A 39 42.33 26.40 -11.13
N ARG A 40 42.48 26.04 -9.85
CA ARG A 40 41.95 26.85 -8.75
C ARG A 40 42.59 28.23 -8.67
N ALA A 41 43.89 28.34 -8.97
CA ALA A 41 44.58 29.62 -9.02
C ALA A 41 44.09 30.52 -10.18
N ILE A 42 43.77 29.93 -11.33
CA ILE A 42 43.25 30.65 -12.50
C ILE A 42 41.81 31.12 -12.28
N PHE A 43 40.93 30.24 -11.79
CA PHE A 43 39.49 30.53 -11.65
C PHE A 43 39.11 31.14 -10.30
N GLY A 44 40.01 31.16 -9.31
CA GLY A 44 39.73 31.66 -7.97
C GLY A 44 38.76 30.80 -7.16
N ASP A 45 38.42 29.61 -7.65
CA ASP A 45 37.51 28.70 -6.98
C ASP A 45 38.16 28.11 -5.72
N LYS A 46 37.63 28.50 -4.56
CA LYS A 46 38.01 27.89 -3.28
C LYS A 46 37.57 26.43 -3.26
N ALA A 47 38.41 25.58 -2.67
CA ALA A 47 38.01 24.21 -2.38
C ALA A 47 36.75 24.22 -1.52
N GLY A 48 35.70 23.50 -1.93
CA GLY A 48 34.53 23.32 -1.08
C GLY A 48 34.88 22.42 0.11
N ASP A 49 34.68 22.94 1.32
CA ASP A 49 34.90 22.21 2.58
C ASP A 49 33.85 21.11 2.84
N ALA A 50 32.85 21.00 1.95
CA ALA A 50 31.77 20.04 2.05
C ALA A 50 31.55 19.29 0.74
N LYS A 51 31.22 17.99 0.87
CA LYS A 51 30.79 17.12 -0.21
C LYS A 51 29.27 16.96 -0.18
N ASP A 52 28.64 16.99 -1.35
CA ASP A 52 27.23 16.62 -1.50
C ASP A 52 27.05 15.12 -1.27
N ALA A 53 26.22 14.77 -0.29
CA ALA A 53 25.81 13.42 0.07
C ALA A 53 24.27 13.28 0.08
N SER A 54 23.60 14.12 -0.72
CA SER A 54 22.14 14.18 -0.82
C SER A 54 21.53 12.88 -1.33
N LEU A 55 20.35 12.54 -0.80
CA LEU A 55 19.55 11.43 -1.32
C LEU A 55 18.85 11.90 -2.60
N LYS A 56 19.15 11.25 -3.71
CA LYS A 56 18.52 11.49 -5.02
C LYS A 56 17.46 10.45 -5.32
N ALA A 57 16.50 10.80 -6.16
CA ALA A 57 15.51 9.88 -6.69
C ALA A 57 16.22 8.74 -7.45
N PRO A 58 15.86 7.47 -7.20
CA PRO A 58 16.47 6.35 -7.91
C PRO A 58 16.24 6.42 -9.42
N ASN A 59 17.15 5.80 -10.18
CA ASN A 59 17.08 5.78 -11.62
C ASN A 59 15.82 5.05 -12.13
N GLY A 60 15.19 5.59 -13.18
CA GLY A 60 13.95 5.07 -13.75
C GLY A 60 12.69 5.23 -12.89
N VAL A 61 12.77 5.98 -11.78
CA VAL A 61 11.60 6.24 -10.91
C VAL A 61 11.05 7.63 -11.17
N GLU A 62 9.80 7.69 -11.60
CA GLU A 62 9.02 8.92 -11.72
C GLU A 62 7.79 8.82 -10.83
N GLY A 63 7.47 9.88 -10.09
CA GLY A 63 6.38 9.82 -9.13
C GLY A 63 6.07 11.15 -8.47
N VAL A 64 5.20 11.08 -7.46
CA VAL A 64 4.80 12.23 -6.65
C VAL A 64 5.16 11.96 -5.21
N VAL A 65 5.72 12.96 -4.54
CA VAL A 65 5.96 12.91 -3.11
C VAL A 65 4.62 13.00 -2.38
N ILE A 66 4.21 11.92 -1.71
CA ILE A 66 2.93 11.88 -0.98
C ILE A 66 3.07 12.28 0.47
N ASN A 67 4.24 12.06 1.06
CA ASN A 67 4.47 12.37 2.46
C ASN A 67 5.97 12.50 2.75
N LYS A 68 6.31 13.22 3.81
CA LYS A 68 7.66 13.26 4.37
C LYS A 68 7.60 13.27 5.90
N LYS A 69 8.58 12.63 6.52
CA LYS A 69 8.76 12.60 7.97
C LYS A 69 10.19 12.96 8.31
N LEU A 70 10.37 13.90 9.22
CA LEU A 70 11.68 14.25 9.78
C LEU A 70 11.70 13.80 11.23
N PHE A 71 12.58 12.85 11.52
CA PHE A 71 12.85 12.35 12.86
C PHE A 71 14.11 13.00 13.39
N GLN A 72 14.05 13.50 14.62
CA GLN A 72 15.18 14.17 15.26
C GLN A 72 15.18 13.86 16.75
N ARG A 73 16.36 13.53 17.28
CA ARG A 73 16.55 13.42 18.74
C ARG A 73 16.25 14.76 19.40
N ALA A 74 15.54 14.74 20.52
CA ALA A 74 15.24 15.94 21.28
C ALA A 74 16.53 16.68 21.66
N LYS A 75 16.75 17.87 21.09
CA LYS A 75 17.81 18.78 21.54
C LYS A 75 17.30 19.47 22.80
N LYS A 76 18.01 19.30 23.93
CA LYS A 76 17.75 20.04 25.17
C LYS A 76 18.25 21.49 25.03
N ASP A 77 17.54 22.28 24.25
CA ASP A 77 17.79 23.72 24.11
C ASP A 77 16.90 24.54 25.07
N LYS A 78 17.30 25.77 25.45
CA LYS A 78 16.53 26.60 26.41
C LYS A 78 15.10 26.87 25.90
N ASN A 79 14.94 27.06 24.59
CA ASN A 79 13.65 27.29 23.92
C ASN A 79 12.91 25.99 23.53
N ALA A 80 13.53 24.81 23.71
CA ALA A 80 12.89 23.53 23.39
C ALA A 80 11.88 23.14 24.48
N LYS A 81 12.22 23.34 25.76
CA LYS A 81 11.31 23.06 26.89
C LYS A 81 10.00 23.84 26.83
N VAL A 82 10.04 25.09 26.38
CA VAL A 82 8.85 25.93 26.23
C VAL A 82 7.93 25.40 25.13
N ARG A 83 8.50 24.99 23.98
CA ARG A 83 7.76 24.41 22.86
C ARG A 83 7.20 23.03 23.18
N GLU A 84 7.98 22.21 23.89
CA GLU A 84 7.56 20.89 24.40
C GLU A 84 6.36 21.04 25.33
N LYS A 85 6.44 21.95 26.32
CA LYS A 85 5.34 22.23 27.25
C LYS A 85 4.08 22.68 26.51
N ALA A 86 4.21 23.62 25.55
CA ALA A 86 3.08 24.08 24.75
C ALA A 86 2.46 22.97 23.88
N ALA A 87 3.28 22.07 23.32
CA ALA A 87 2.79 20.93 22.55
C ALA A 87 2.08 19.88 23.42
N LEU A 88 2.59 19.64 24.64
CA LEU A 88 1.96 18.77 25.63
C LEU A 88 0.61 19.33 26.09
N GLU A 89 0.55 20.63 26.42
CA GLU A 89 -0.71 21.31 26.80
C GLU A 89 -1.73 21.26 25.66
N LYS A 90 -1.30 21.42 24.40
CA LYS A 90 -2.18 21.27 23.24
C LYS A 90 -2.73 19.84 23.13
N GLN A 91 -1.88 18.83 23.27
CA GLN A 91 -2.32 17.43 23.20
C GLN A 91 -3.25 17.03 24.35
N GLU A 92 -3.05 17.60 25.53
CA GLU A 92 -3.93 17.43 26.68
C GLU A 92 -5.32 18.01 26.39
N ARG A 93 -5.40 19.24 25.88
CA ARG A 93 -6.67 19.84 25.45
C ARG A 93 -7.36 19.05 24.33
N ASP A 94 -6.60 18.58 23.34
CA ASP A 94 -7.15 17.76 22.25
C ASP A 94 -7.69 16.41 22.75
N HIS A 95 -7.04 15.82 23.75
CA HIS A 95 -7.50 14.59 24.41
C HIS A 95 -8.77 14.85 25.23
N GLU A 96 -8.77 15.87 26.08
CA GLU A 96 -9.95 16.27 26.87
C GLU A 96 -11.16 16.52 25.98
N LYS A 97 -10.98 17.23 24.86
CA LYS A 97 -12.05 17.48 23.91
C LYS A 97 -12.62 16.19 23.31
N LYS A 98 -11.77 15.27 22.86
CA LYS A 98 -12.21 13.99 22.27
C LYS A 98 -12.88 13.08 23.29
N VAL A 99 -12.38 13.07 24.52
CA VAL A 99 -13.03 12.34 25.62
C VAL A 99 -14.40 12.94 25.92
N SER A 100 -14.52 14.28 25.94
CA SER A 100 -15.81 14.97 26.10
C SER A 100 -16.78 14.63 24.97
N GLU A 101 -16.34 14.66 23.71
CA GLU A 101 -17.18 14.28 22.56
C GLU A 101 -17.64 12.80 22.64
N LEU A 102 -16.75 11.88 23.02
CA LEU A 102 -17.11 10.48 23.24
C LEU A 102 -18.12 10.31 24.40
N MET A 103 -17.94 11.07 25.47
CA MET A 103 -18.83 11.06 26.64
C MET A 103 -20.21 11.64 26.30
N GLU A 104 -20.29 12.71 25.51
CA GLU A 104 -21.56 13.26 25.02
C GLU A 104 -22.35 12.24 24.19
N VAL A 105 -21.69 11.56 23.24
CA VAL A 105 -22.31 10.50 22.42
C VAL A 105 -22.77 9.32 23.28
N LEU A 106 -22.00 8.95 24.31
CA LEU A 106 -22.39 7.92 25.26
C LEU A 106 -23.64 8.34 26.04
N LEU A 107 -23.66 9.56 26.58
CA LEU A 107 -24.75 10.09 27.38
C LEU A 107 -26.05 10.19 26.58
N ASP A 108 -26.00 10.67 25.33
CA ASP A 108 -27.15 10.77 24.43
C ASP A 108 -27.78 9.38 24.16
N LYS A 109 -26.94 8.39 23.88
CA LYS A 109 -27.37 6.99 23.68
C LYS A 109 -27.93 6.36 24.95
N LEU A 110 -27.28 6.59 26.10
CA LEU A 110 -27.77 6.12 27.39
C LEU A 110 -29.11 6.76 27.76
N GLN A 111 -29.29 8.06 27.54
CA GLN A 111 -30.57 8.73 27.78
C GLN A 111 -31.68 8.16 26.91
N THR A 112 -31.39 7.83 25.65
CA THR A 112 -32.35 7.19 24.75
C THR A 112 -32.74 5.80 25.25
N LEU A 113 -31.77 5.00 25.71
CA LEU A 113 -32.01 3.64 26.22
C LEU A 113 -32.71 3.61 27.59
N LEU A 114 -32.43 4.59 28.45
CA LEU A 114 -32.91 4.66 29.83
C LEU A 114 -34.20 5.49 30.00
N LYS A 115 -34.75 6.01 28.90
CA LYS A 115 -35.97 6.83 28.91
C LYS A 115 -37.13 6.05 29.55
N ASP A 116 -37.80 6.69 30.52
CA ASP A 116 -38.96 6.16 31.26
C ASP A 116 -38.69 4.87 32.08
N ARG A 117 -37.43 4.52 32.34
CA ARG A 117 -37.04 3.36 33.17
C ARG A 117 -36.54 3.80 34.55
N ALA A 118 -36.83 3.00 35.56
CA ALA A 118 -36.31 3.17 36.91
C ALA A 118 -35.03 2.34 37.10
N SER A 119 -34.07 2.87 37.87
CA SER A 119 -32.83 2.16 38.20
C SER A 119 -33.10 0.91 39.03
N ALA A 120 -32.57 -0.24 38.60
CA ALA A 120 -32.51 -1.47 39.39
C ALA A 120 -31.32 -1.49 40.38
N GLY A 121 -30.53 -0.41 40.40
CA GLY A 121 -29.35 -0.23 41.24
C GLY A 121 -28.06 -0.31 40.42
N VAL A 122 -27.48 0.83 40.05
CA VAL A 122 -26.19 0.86 39.33
C VAL A 122 -25.07 0.87 40.35
N SER A 123 -24.16 -0.10 40.25
CA SER A 123 -22.95 -0.18 41.08
C SER A 123 -21.68 0.01 40.26
N ASN A 124 -20.58 0.37 40.92
CA ASN A 124 -19.25 0.23 40.35
C ASN A 124 -18.74 -1.22 40.49
N ASN A 125 -17.62 -1.52 39.84
CA ASN A 125 -16.96 -2.81 39.91
C ASN A 125 -16.47 -3.19 41.33
N PHE A 126 -16.45 -2.22 42.25
CA PHE A 126 -16.10 -2.39 43.67
C PHE A 126 -17.31 -2.59 44.58
N GLY A 127 -18.53 -2.62 44.02
CA GLY A 127 -19.77 -2.84 44.76
C GLY A 127 -20.38 -1.60 45.42
N GLU A 128 -19.80 -0.41 45.23
CA GLU A 128 -20.38 0.84 45.68
C GLU A 128 -21.55 1.25 44.78
N MET A 129 -22.62 1.72 45.39
CA MET A 129 -23.85 2.08 44.68
C MET A 129 -23.75 3.51 44.15
N LEU A 130 -23.74 3.66 42.82
CA LEU A 130 -23.70 4.94 42.13
C LEU A 130 -25.10 5.54 41.94
N ILE A 131 -26.09 4.69 41.64
CA ILE A 131 -27.49 5.09 41.53
C ILE A 131 -28.35 4.11 42.33
N GLY A 132 -29.09 4.65 43.31
CA GLY A 132 -30.00 3.87 44.15
C GLY A 132 -31.11 3.16 43.37
N LYS A 133 -31.62 2.06 43.93
CA LYS A 133 -32.78 1.34 43.40
C LYS A 133 -34.02 2.25 43.41
N GLY A 134 -34.74 2.29 42.29
CA GLY A 134 -35.93 3.13 42.11
C GLY A 134 -35.66 4.58 41.71
N ALA A 135 -34.40 5.02 41.64
CA ALA A 135 -34.07 6.37 41.18
C ALA A 135 -34.24 6.53 39.66
N LYS A 136 -34.66 7.72 39.22
CA LYS A 136 -34.73 8.06 37.80
C LYS A 136 -33.33 8.41 37.27
N PHE A 137 -33.03 7.99 36.04
CA PHE A 137 -31.80 8.38 35.34
C PHE A 137 -31.89 9.83 34.89
N THR A 138 -31.22 10.73 35.60
CA THR A 138 -31.09 12.15 35.21
C THR A 138 -29.74 12.39 34.55
N GLN A 139 -29.65 13.40 33.67
CA GLN A 139 -28.39 13.78 33.01
C GLN A 139 -27.28 14.08 34.01
N LYS A 140 -27.62 14.72 35.13
CA LYS A 140 -26.69 15.04 36.21
C LYS A 140 -26.11 13.78 36.87
N ASN A 141 -26.95 12.79 37.17
CA ASN A 141 -26.49 11.54 37.78
C ASN A 141 -25.62 10.71 36.83
N LEU A 142 -25.98 10.67 35.54
CA LEU A 142 -25.21 9.95 34.52
C LEU A 142 -23.84 10.60 34.27
N SER A 143 -23.76 11.94 34.24
CA SER A 143 -22.49 12.66 34.05
C SER A 143 -21.45 12.47 35.17
N GLN A 144 -21.89 12.04 36.36
CA GLN A 144 -21.01 11.83 37.52
C GLN A 144 -20.44 10.41 37.60
N ILE A 145 -20.87 9.51 36.72
CA ILE A 145 -20.42 8.12 36.71
C ILE A 145 -19.06 8.02 36.02
N ASP A 146 -18.12 7.35 36.67
CA ASP A 146 -16.91 6.86 36.01
C ASP A 146 -17.22 5.59 35.20
N TYR A 147 -17.44 5.78 33.91
CA TYR A 147 -17.77 4.71 32.97
C TYR A 147 -16.65 3.70 32.74
N MET A 148 -15.42 3.95 33.22
CA MET A 148 -14.34 2.96 33.16
C MET A 148 -14.46 1.91 34.27
N ASN A 149 -15.10 2.27 35.38
CA ASN A 149 -15.20 1.44 36.58
C ASN A 149 -16.65 1.04 36.92
N VAL A 150 -17.61 1.36 36.05
CA VAL A 150 -19.02 1.02 36.27
C VAL A 150 -19.32 -0.43 35.89
N ASN A 151 -20.17 -1.09 36.69
CA ASN A 151 -20.67 -2.41 36.35
C ASN A 151 -21.71 -2.27 35.21
N PRO A 152 -21.53 -2.94 34.06
CA PRO A 152 -22.45 -2.81 32.93
C PRO A 152 -23.76 -3.59 33.09
N LEU A 153 -23.91 -4.41 34.14
CA LEU A 153 -25.04 -5.33 34.30
C LEU A 153 -26.11 -4.78 35.25
N GLY A 154 -27.38 -5.07 34.95
CA GLY A 154 -28.50 -4.91 35.88
C GLY A 154 -28.94 -3.47 36.14
N TRP A 155 -28.91 -2.61 35.12
CA TRP A 155 -29.27 -1.19 35.26
C TRP A 155 -30.77 -0.96 35.34
N THR A 156 -31.55 -1.69 34.55
CA THR A 156 -33.01 -1.48 34.42
C THR A 156 -33.82 -2.72 34.79
N GLY A 157 -33.20 -3.90 34.83
CA GLY A 157 -33.87 -5.18 35.08
C GLY A 157 -34.60 -5.75 33.85
N ASP A 158 -34.57 -5.05 32.71
CA ASP A 158 -35.06 -5.52 31.42
C ASP A 158 -33.90 -6.13 30.63
N ALA A 159 -33.94 -7.44 30.38
CA ALA A 159 -32.84 -8.18 29.77
C ALA A 159 -32.39 -7.61 28.41
N LYS A 160 -33.33 -7.12 27.59
CA LYS A 160 -33.02 -6.60 26.26
C LYS A 160 -32.34 -5.23 26.31
N VAL A 161 -32.77 -4.38 27.24
CA VAL A 161 -32.19 -3.04 27.45
C VAL A 161 -30.83 -3.15 28.13
N ASP A 162 -30.71 -4.02 29.14
CA ASP A 162 -29.45 -4.24 29.84
C ASP A 162 -28.37 -4.85 28.91
N GLU A 163 -28.75 -5.72 27.96
CA GLU A 163 -27.83 -6.20 26.91
C GLU A 163 -27.34 -5.06 26.00
N GLN A 164 -28.24 -4.16 25.57
CA GLN A 164 -27.87 -3.00 24.76
C GLN A 164 -26.97 -2.01 25.51
N ILE A 165 -27.22 -1.80 26.81
CA ILE A 165 -26.38 -0.98 27.69
C ILE A 165 -24.99 -1.61 27.83
N ASN A 166 -24.91 -2.93 28.02
CA ASN A 166 -23.65 -3.65 28.12
C ASN A 166 -22.82 -3.50 26.82
N VAL A 167 -23.44 -3.70 25.65
CA VAL A 167 -22.79 -3.48 24.35
C VAL A 167 -22.33 -2.02 24.17
N LEU A 168 -23.15 -1.05 24.58
CA LEU A 168 -22.81 0.36 24.49
C LEU A 168 -21.60 0.73 25.37
N LEU A 169 -21.60 0.28 26.62
CA LEU A 169 -20.49 0.51 27.56
C LEU A 169 -19.21 -0.20 27.11
N HIS A 170 -19.32 -1.41 26.56
CA HIS A 170 -18.19 -2.13 25.98
C HIS A 170 -17.58 -1.35 24.80
N ASN A 171 -18.42 -0.88 23.87
CA ASN A 171 -17.97 -0.07 22.73
C ASN A 171 -17.31 1.24 23.17
N TYR A 172 -17.87 1.91 24.18
CA TYR A 172 -17.27 3.12 24.75
C TYR A 172 -15.90 2.83 25.38
N SER A 173 -15.78 1.75 26.17
CA SER A 173 -14.51 1.34 26.76
C SER A 173 -13.44 1.08 25.71
N ILE A 174 -13.77 0.41 24.59
CA ILE A 174 -12.85 0.23 23.47
C ILE A 174 -12.40 1.58 22.91
N LYS A 175 -13.35 2.48 22.60
CA LYS A 175 -13.03 3.80 22.02
C LYS A 175 -12.24 4.70 22.94
N TYR A 176 -12.57 4.71 24.23
CA TYR A 176 -11.83 5.43 25.24
C TYR A 176 -10.40 4.89 25.38
N ASN A 177 -10.21 3.57 25.42
CA ASN A 177 -8.88 2.96 25.49
C ASN A 177 -8.05 3.20 24.22
N GLU A 178 -8.65 3.20 23.04
CA GLU A 178 -7.99 3.59 21.78
C GLU A 178 -7.47 5.03 21.86
N GLU A 179 -8.31 5.96 22.31
CA GLU A 179 -7.98 7.38 22.46
C GLU A 179 -6.93 7.63 23.55
N LEU A 180 -7.05 6.96 24.70
CA LEU A 180 -6.05 6.99 25.78
C LEU A 180 -4.70 6.45 25.29
N GLY A 181 -4.71 5.35 24.53
CA GLY A 181 -3.53 4.77 23.91
C GLY A 181 -2.90 5.70 22.87
N ARG A 182 -3.71 6.46 22.11
CA ARG A 182 -3.23 7.52 21.20
C ARG A 182 -2.56 8.64 21.99
N TYR A 183 -3.24 9.19 23.00
CA TYR A 183 -2.75 10.28 23.85
C TYR A 183 -1.42 9.90 24.53
N LYS A 184 -1.34 8.72 25.17
CA LYS A 184 -0.11 8.25 25.82
C LYS A 184 1.06 8.13 24.83
N ARG A 185 0.82 7.59 23.63
CA ARG A 185 1.86 7.48 22.58
C ARG A 185 2.33 8.84 22.09
N GLU A 186 1.40 9.76 21.80
CA GLU A 186 1.75 11.11 21.35
C GLU A 186 2.48 11.89 22.44
N LYS A 187 2.05 11.81 23.70
CA LYS A 187 2.72 12.40 24.86
C LYS A 187 4.14 11.87 25.04
N PHE A 188 4.32 10.55 24.96
CA PHE A 188 5.62 9.89 25.05
C PHE A 188 6.55 10.30 23.90
N ASN A 189 6.04 10.34 22.67
CA ASN A 189 6.79 10.79 21.49
C ASN A 189 7.24 12.26 21.63
N ILE A 190 6.40 13.13 22.19
CA ILE A 190 6.75 14.53 22.44
C ILE A 190 7.84 14.64 23.53
N SER A 191 7.75 13.86 24.62
CA SER A 191 8.69 13.99 25.75
C SER A 191 10.07 13.38 25.49
N ILE A 192 10.13 12.23 24.82
CA ILE A 192 11.39 11.51 24.57
C ILE A 192 11.99 11.89 23.20
N GLY A 193 11.15 12.35 22.27
CA GLY A 193 11.51 12.49 20.87
C GLY A 193 11.66 11.14 20.18
N ASP A 194 12.23 11.16 18.98
CA ASP A 194 12.43 9.93 18.20
C ASP A 194 13.69 9.19 18.63
N GLU A 195 13.56 7.89 18.88
CA GLU A 195 14.71 7.01 19.07
C GLU A 195 15.41 6.76 17.73
N LEU A 196 16.63 7.30 17.59
CA LEU A 196 17.46 7.11 16.40
C LEU A 196 18.65 6.20 16.73
N PRO A 197 19.14 5.39 15.76
CA PRO A 197 20.37 4.60 15.95
C PRO A 197 21.55 5.44 16.44
N ALA A 198 22.48 4.82 17.16
CA ALA A 198 23.68 5.50 17.65
C ALA A 198 24.46 6.15 16.48
N GLY A 199 24.88 7.40 16.65
CA GLY A 199 25.56 8.18 15.61
C GLY A 199 24.63 8.89 14.61
N VAL A 200 23.32 8.62 14.60
CA VAL A 200 22.36 9.30 13.71
C VAL A 200 21.75 10.52 14.42
N LEU A 201 22.03 11.72 13.90
CA LEU A 201 21.52 12.98 14.45
C LEU A 201 20.05 13.26 14.07
N LYS A 202 19.75 13.09 12.78
CA LYS A 202 18.41 13.26 12.18
C LYS A 202 18.21 12.18 11.12
N LEU A 203 16.97 11.75 10.93
CA LEU A 203 16.57 10.84 9.88
C LEU A 203 15.39 11.45 9.12
N ALA A 204 15.50 11.61 7.82
CA ALA A 204 14.39 12.03 6.97
C ALA A 204 13.91 10.86 6.12
N LYS A 205 12.59 10.65 6.06
CA LYS A 205 11.93 9.68 5.20
C LYS A 205 11.02 10.42 4.23
N VAL A 206 11.15 10.12 2.94
CA VAL A 206 10.28 10.64 1.88
C VAL A 206 9.51 9.47 1.30
N TYR A 207 8.19 9.61 1.21
CA TYR A 207 7.30 8.60 0.64
C TYR A 207 6.90 9.04 -0.76
N LEU A 208 7.10 8.13 -1.70
CA LEU A 208 6.90 8.35 -3.12
C LEU A 208 5.76 7.45 -3.60
N ALA A 209 4.77 8.05 -4.25
CA ALA A 209 3.78 7.29 -5.00
C ALA A 209 4.17 7.26 -6.47
N VAL A 210 4.27 6.04 -7.00
CA VAL A 210 4.65 5.78 -8.39
C VAL A 210 3.46 5.10 -9.06
N LYS A 211 2.96 5.68 -10.15
CA LYS A 211 1.93 5.05 -10.98
C LYS A 211 2.61 4.31 -12.12
N ARG A 212 2.59 2.97 -12.08
CA ARG A 212 3.20 2.13 -13.11
C ARG A 212 2.13 1.52 -14.01
N LYS A 213 2.17 1.86 -15.30
CA LYS A 213 1.31 1.25 -16.34
C LYS A 213 1.79 -0.16 -16.69
N LEU A 214 0.94 -0.93 -17.36
CA LEU A 214 1.34 -2.21 -17.97
C LEU A 214 2.32 -1.93 -19.11
N LYS A 215 3.42 -2.70 -19.17
CA LYS A 215 4.43 -2.61 -20.23
C LYS A 215 4.76 -3.98 -20.79
N VAL A 216 5.34 -4.00 -21.98
CA VAL A 216 5.98 -5.19 -22.55
C VAL A 216 7.07 -5.68 -21.58
N GLY A 217 7.09 -6.97 -21.30
CA GLY A 217 7.97 -7.58 -20.29
C GLY A 217 7.35 -7.75 -18.90
N ASP A 218 6.21 -7.10 -18.61
CA ASP A 218 5.50 -7.33 -17.35
C ASP A 218 4.90 -8.74 -17.31
N LYS A 219 4.88 -9.34 -16.11
CA LYS A 219 4.35 -10.69 -15.91
C LYS A 219 2.88 -10.65 -15.49
N MET A 220 2.06 -11.40 -16.22
CA MET A 220 0.63 -11.59 -15.95
C MET A 220 0.36 -13.06 -15.63
N ALA A 221 -0.74 -13.33 -14.92
CA ALA A 221 -1.17 -14.69 -14.65
C ALA A 221 -2.70 -14.78 -14.54
N GLY A 222 -3.27 -15.91 -15.00
CA GLY A 222 -4.61 -16.31 -14.60
C GLY A 222 -4.60 -17.12 -13.30
N ARG A 223 -5.79 -17.45 -12.81
CA ARG A 223 -5.98 -18.21 -11.57
C ARG A 223 -5.58 -19.70 -11.70
N HIS A 224 -5.51 -20.21 -12.93
CA HIS A 224 -5.24 -21.61 -13.26
C HIS A 224 -3.75 -21.92 -13.50
N GLY A 225 -2.85 -21.09 -12.94
CA GLY A 225 -1.40 -21.28 -13.07
C GLY A 225 -0.82 -20.94 -14.45
N ASN A 226 -1.65 -20.46 -15.39
CA ASN A 226 -1.23 -19.91 -16.67
C ASN A 226 -0.52 -18.57 -16.45
N LYS A 227 0.81 -18.58 -16.55
CA LYS A 227 1.66 -17.39 -16.43
C LYS A 227 2.18 -17.00 -17.80
N GLY A 228 2.18 -15.71 -18.09
CA GLY A 228 2.68 -15.14 -19.33
C GLY A 228 3.45 -13.85 -19.09
N ILE A 229 4.24 -13.46 -20.08
CA ILE A 229 4.88 -12.15 -20.14
C ILE A 229 4.16 -11.40 -21.27
N VAL A 230 3.85 -10.12 -21.07
CA VAL A 230 3.29 -9.28 -22.14
C VAL A 230 4.34 -9.13 -23.23
N ALA A 231 4.10 -9.70 -24.41
CA ALA A 231 5.05 -9.69 -25.51
C ALA A 231 4.90 -8.45 -26.41
N LYS A 232 3.65 -8.05 -26.68
CA LYS A 232 3.32 -6.89 -27.52
C LYS A 232 2.05 -6.23 -26.97
N ILE A 233 1.97 -4.91 -27.09
CA ILE A 233 0.76 -4.13 -26.86
C ILE A 233 0.44 -3.50 -28.22
N VAL A 234 -0.72 -3.84 -28.77
CA VAL A 234 -1.19 -3.34 -30.07
C VAL A 234 -2.37 -2.40 -29.87
N ARG A 235 -2.76 -1.70 -30.94
CA ARG A 235 -3.93 -0.82 -30.91
C ARG A 235 -5.20 -1.67 -31.01
N ALA A 236 -6.34 -1.10 -30.63
CA ALA A 236 -7.60 -1.85 -30.62
C ALA A 236 -8.02 -2.28 -32.03
N GLU A 237 -7.73 -1.46 -33.04
CA GLU A 237 -8.01 -1.77 -34.45
C GLU A 237 -7.18 -2.94 -35.01
N ASP A 238 -6.00 -3.22 -34.44
CA ASP A 238 -5.14 -4.31 -34.90
C ASP A 238 -5.51 -5.65 -34.20
N MET A 239 -6.45 -5.65 -33.24
CA MET A 239 -6.85 -6.85 -32.51
C MET A 239 -7.89 -7.65 -33.28
N PRO A 240 -7.87 -8.99 -33.16
CA PRO A 240 -8.98 -9.81 -33.64
C PRO A 240 -10.31 -9.35 -33.04
N PHE A 241 -11.36 -9.32 -33.86
CA PHE A 241 -12.68 -8.83 -33.45
C PHE A 241 -13.79 -9.82 -33.80
N LEU A 242 -14.90 -9.70 -33.06
CA LEU A 242 -16.12 -10.50 -33.22
C LEU A 242 -16.99 -9.95 -34.37
N GLU A 243 -18.02 -10.71 -34.78
CA GLU A 243 -18.91 -10.30 -35.87
C GLU A 243 -19.67 -8.98 -35.61
N ASP A 244 -19.87 -8.64 -34.33
CA ASP A 244 -20.45 -7.37 -33.88
C ASP A 244 -19.47 -6.19 -33.93
N GLY A 245 -18.21 -6.42 -34.29
CA GLY A 245 -17.14 -5.42 -34.30
C GLY A 245 -16.37 -5.29 -32.99
N THR A 246 -16.73 -6.05 -31.95
CA THR A 246 -16.07 -5.94 -30.64
C THR A 246 -14.67 -6.57 -30.69
N PRO A 247 -13.58 -5.80 -30.43
CA PRO A 247 -12.23 -6.34 -30.40
C PRO A 247 -11.98 -7.13 -29.12
N VAL A 248 -11.11 -8.15 -29.20
CA VAL A 248 -10.66 -8.89 -28.02
C VAL A 248 -9.58 -8.09 -27.27
N ASP A 249 -9.53 -8.20 -25.94
CA ASP A 249 -8.53 -7.48 -25.12
C ASP A 249 -7.18 -8.21 -25.03
N ILE A 250 -7.19 -9.55 -24.99
CA ILE A 250 -6.01 -10.38 -24.75
C ILE A 250 -6.08 -11.63 -25.64
N VAL A 251 -4.99 -11.90 -26.37
CA VAL A 251 -4.82 -13.15 -27.12
C VAL A 251 -3.87 -14.08 -26.36
N LEU A 252 -4.32 -15.30 -26.07
CA LEU A 252 -3.55 -16.32 -25.37
C LEU A 252 -3.20 -17.49 -26.30
N ASN A 253 -2.01 -18.06 -26.13
CA ASN A 253 -1.58 -19.21 -26.92
C ASN A 253 -2.32 -20.49 -26.46
N PRO A 254 -3.10 -21.16 -27.33
CA PRO A 254 -3.86 -22.35 -26.96
C PRO A 254 -2.98 -23.56 -26.61
N LEU A 255 -1.75 -23.64 -27.15
CA LEU A 255 -0.84 -24.76 -26.92
C LEU A 255 -0.42 -24.91 -25.45
N GLY A 256 -0.53 -23.84 -24.67
CA GLY A 256 -0.20 -23.85 -23.25
C GLY A 256 -1.19 -24.63 -22.39
N VAL A 257 -2.42 -24.90 -22.88
CA VAL A 257 -3.47 -25.57 -22.11
C VAL A 257 -3.32 -27.08 -22.10
N PRO A 258 -3.17 -27.78 -23.25
CA PRO A 258 -3.06 -29.25 -23.26
C PRO A 258 -1.82 -29.74 -22.52
N SER A 259 -0.67 -29.08 -22.71
CA SER A 259 0.59 -29.47 -22.08
C SER A 259 0.58 -29.32 -20.55
N ARG A 260 -0.18 -28.37 -20.01
CA ARG A 260 -0.25 -28.10 -18.56
C ARG A 260 -1.47 -28.71 -17.88
N MET A 261 -2.38 -29.30 -18.65
CA MET A 261 -3.62 -29.92 -18.20
C MET A 261 -4.49 -29.01 -17.32
N ASN A 262 -4.47 -27.70 -17.55
CA ASN A 262 -5.23 -26.71 -16.79
C ASN A 262 -6.49 -26.25 -17.53
N LEU A 263 -7.37 -27.22 -17.84
CA LEU A 263 -8.62 -27.03 -18.59
C LEU A 263 -9.61 -26.06 -17.91
N GLY A 264 -9.52 -25.89 -16.59
CA GLY A 264 -10.37 -24.97 -15.82
C GLY A 264 -10.42 -23.55 -16.38
N GLN A 265 -9.33 -23.07 -17.00
CA GLN A 265 -9.30 -21.73 -17.60
C GLN A 265 -10.25 -21.60 -18.80
N ILE A 266 -10.50 -22.69 -19.54
CA ILE A 266 -11.44 -22.68 -20.67
C ILE A 266 -12.87 -22.57 -20.11
N TYR A 267 -13.20 -23.37 -19.10
CA TYR A 267 -14.51 -23.31 -18.46
C TYR A 267 -14.77 -21.95 -17.81
N GLU A 268 -13.76 -21.35 -17.16
CA GLU A 268 -13.82 -19.98 -16.65
C GLU A 268 -14.13 -18.98 -17.77
N THR A 269 -13.43 -19.08 -18.90
CA THR A 269 -13.57 -18.17 -20.05
C THR A 269 -14.99 -18.18 -20.61
N VAL A 270 -15.56 -19.37 -20.81
CA VAL A 270 -16.90 -19.54 -21.37
C VAL A 270 -17.99 -19.08 -20.39
N LEU A 271 -17.93 -19.54 -19.12
CA LEU A 271 -18.90 -19.16 -18.11
C LEU A 271 -18.84 -17.67 -17.79
N GLY A 272 -17.64 -17.08 -17.83
CA GLY A 272 -17.42 -15.65 -17.67
C GLY A 272 -18.12 -14.83 -18.76
N TRP A 273 -18.08 -15.28 -20.01
CA TRP A 273 -18.78 -14.62 -21.11
C TRP A 273 -20.30 -14.66 -20.92
N ALA A 274 -20.85 -15.84 -20.63
CA ALA A 274 -22.28 -15.97 -20.32
C ALA A 274 -22.71 -15.07 -19.16
N GLY A 275 -21.85 -14.90 -18.15
CA GLY A 275 -22.12 -14.02 -17.00
C GLY A 275 -22.22 -12.54 -17.38
N VAL A 276 -21.38 -12.08 -18.32
CA VAL A 276 -21.42 -10.70 -18.81
C VAL A 276 -22.72 -10.43 -19.57
N GLU A 277 -23.10 -11.30 -20.51
CA GLU A 277 -24.34 -11.13 -21.30
C GLU A 277 -25.61 -11.20 -20.44
N LEU A 278 -25.63 -12.10 -19.45
CA LEU A 278 -26.77 -12.24 -18.54
C LEU A 278 -26.79 -11.17 -17.43
N GLY A 279 -25.72 -10.38 -17.28
CA GLY A 279 -25.55 -9.45 -16.16
C GLY A 279 -25.49 -10.15 -14.79
N ARG A 280 -25.04 -11.41 -14.75
CA ARG A 280 -24.99 -12.26 -13.54
C ARG A 280 -23.56 -12.53 -13.10
N LYS A 281 -23.37 -12.67 -11.79
CA LYS A 281 -22.11 -13.13 -11.20
C LYS A 281 -22.25 -14.59 -10.79
N PHE A 282 -21.34 -15.43 -11.23
CA PHE A 282 -21.30 -16.84 -10.87
C PHE A 282 -20.32 -17.08 -9.71
N ALA A 283 -20.72 -17.96 -8.80
CA ALA A 283 -19.84 -18.55 -7.80
C ALA A 283 -19.79 -20.06 -8.05
N THR A 284 -18.59 -20.59 -8.26
CA THR A 284 -18.37 -22.03 -8.45
C THR A 284 -17.56 -22.55 -7.26
N PRO A 285 -18.20 -23.22 -6.28
CA PRO A 285 -17.49 -23.81 -5.16
C PRO A 285 -16.39 -24.78 -5.59
N ILE A 286 -15.38 -24.94 -4.72
CA ILE A 286 -14.30 -25.90 -4.96
C ILE A 286 -14.87 -27.30 -4.77
N PHE A 287 -14.74 -28.16 -5.77
CA PHE A 287 -15.28 -29.55 -5.84
C PHE A 287 -16.80 -29.71 -5.97
N ASP A 288 -17.57 -28.62 -5.95
CA ASP A 288 -19.03 -28.60 -6.19
C ASP A 288 -19.36 -27.44 -7.14
N GLY A 289 -18.63 -27.39 -8.25
CA GLY A 289 -18.72 -26.32 -9.24
C GLY A 289 -19.77 -26.59 -10.31
N ALA A 290 -19.97 -25.61 -11.19
CA ALA A 290 -20.85 -25.76 -12.35
C ALA A 290 -20.41 -26.93 -13.25
N SER A 291 -21.37 -27.77 -13.63
CA SER A 291 -21.18 -28.86 -14.57
C SER A 291 -21.01 -28.35 -16.01
N THR A 292 -20.55 -29.20 -16.91
CA THR A 292 -20.48 -28.88 -18.35
C THR A 292 -21.86 -28.60 -18.94
N GLU A 293 -22.88 -29.29 -18.44
CA GLU A 293 -24.28 -29.14 -18.85
C GLU A 293 -24.84 -27.79 -18.36
N ASP A 294 -24.49 -27.37 -17.13
CA ASP A 294 -24.86 -26.06 -16.63
C ASP A 294 -24.26 -24.94 -17.47
N ILE A 295 -22.97 -25.06 -17.83
CA ILE A 295 -22.29 -24.07 -18.67
C ILE A 295 -22.97 -23.99 -20.04
N ALA A 296 -23.30 -25.13 -20.65
CA ALA A 296 -24.03 -25.16 -21.92
C ALA A 296 -25.41 -24.48 -21.82
N ARG A 297 -26.17 -24.77 -20.76
CA ARG A 297 -27.47 -24.11 -20.50
C ARG A 297 -27.32 -22.59 -20.36
N PHE A 298 -26.31 -22.13 -19.64
CA PHE A 298 -26.05 -20.69 -19.48
C PHE A 298 -25.59 -20.04 -20.79
N CYS A 299 -24.87 -20.75 -21.66
CA CYS A 299 -24.53 -20.23 -22.98
C CYS A 299 -25.78 -20.02 -23.84
N GLU A 300 -26.71 -20.98 -23.82
CA GLU A 300 -27.98 -20.88 -24.55
C GLU A 300 -28.87 -19.76 -23.98
N GLU A 301 -28.97 -19.64 -22.65
CA GLU A 301 -29.70 -18.54 -21.99
C GLU A 301 -29.11 -17.17 -22.36
N ALA A 302 -27.79 -17.08 -22.47
CA ALA A 302 -27.06 -15.87 -22.84
C ALA A 302 -27.09 -15.54 -24.34
N GLY A 303 -27.55 -16.47 -25.19
CA GLY A 303 -27.51 -16.31 -26.65
C GLY A 303 -26.10 -16.31 -27.24
N ILE A 304 -25.10 -16.86 -26.53
CA ILE A 304 -23.71 -16.95 -27.02
C ILE A 304 -23.44 -18.31 -27.69
N PRO A 305 -22.44 -18.39 -28.59
CA PRO A 305 -22.05 -19.65 -29.21
C PRO A 305 -21.70 -20.72 -28.17
N MET A 306 -22.14 -21.96 -28.43
CA MET A 306 -21.91 -23.09 -27.53
C MET A 306 -20.40 -23.29 -27.28
N TYR A 307 -20.02 -23.37 -26.00
CA TYR A 307 -18.62 -23.43 -25.54
C TYR A 307 -17.74 -22.24 -25.95
N GLY A 308 -18.33 -21.09 -26.32
CA GLY A 308 -17.60 -19.88 -26.70
C GLY A 308 -16.83 -20.00 -28.03
N HIS A 309 -17.12 -21.00 -28.85
CA HIS A 309 -16.46 -21.20 -30.14
C HIS A 309 -17.11 -20.35 -31.24
N THR A 310 -16.40 -19.32 -31.70
CA THR A 310 -16.89 -18.40 -32.73
C THR A 310 -15.81 -18.04 -33.75
N TYR A 311 -16.24 -17.48 -34.88
CA TYR A 311 -15.32 -16.90 -35.84
C TYR A 311 -14.87 -15.52 -35.36
N LEU A 312 -13.59 -15.25 -35.57
CA LEU A 312 -13.01 -13.93 -35.41
C LEU A 312 -12.60 -13.40 -36.79
N TYR A 313 -12.45 -12.09 -36.87
CA TYR A 313 -11.91 -11.38 -38.02
C TYR A 313 -10.57 -10.75 -37.63
N ASP A 314 -9.62 -10.76 -38.55
CA ASP A 314 -8.32 -10.15 -38.36
C ASP A 314 -8.43 -8.63 -38.43
N GLY A 315 -7.93 -7.92 -37.41
CA GLY A 315 -7.98 -6.46 -37.35
C GLY A 315 -7.13 -5.77 -38.41
N GLU A 316 -6.04 -6.40 -38.88
CA GLU A 316 -5.14 -5.80 -39.87
C GLU A 316 -5.68 -5.92 -41.30
N THR A 317 -6.30 -7.05 -41.64
CA THR A 317 -6.78 -7.35 -43.01
C THR A 317 -8.29 -7.21 -43.16
N GLY A 318 -9.06 -7.40 -42.09
CA GLY A 318 -10.51 -7.53 -42.10
C GLY A 318 -11.00 -8.93 -42.50
N ASP A 319 -10.10 -9.84 -42.88
CA ASP A 319 -10.45 -11.19 -43.31
C ASP A 319 -10.87 -12.06 -42.13
N ARG A 320 -11.81 -12.96 -42.36
CA ARG A 320 -12.24 -13.92 -41.34
C ARG A 320 -11.19 -15.01 -41.17
N PHE A 321 -10.87 -15.38 -39.92
CA PHE A 321 -10.01 -16.55 -39.66
C PHE A 321 -10.66 -17.84 -40.18
N ASP A 322 -9.82 -18.76 -40.68
CA ASP A 322 -10.27 -20.05 -41.24
C ASP A 322 -10.96 -20.95 -40.21
N GLN A 323 -10.47 -20.93 -38.97
CA GLN A 323 -10.94 -21.77 -37.88
C GLN A 323 -11.60 -20.93 -36.78
N LYS A 324 -12.61 -21.52 -36.14
CA LYS A 324 -13.24 -20.94 -34.95
C LYS A 324 -12.24 -20.92 -33.80
N ALA A 325 -12.24 -19.82 -33.04
CA ALA A 325 -11.46 -19.66 -31.83
C ALA A 325 -12.39 -19.71 -30.60
N THR A 326 -11.84 -20.08 -29.44
CA THR A 326 -12.53 -19.90 -28.16
C THR A 326 -12.38 -18.46 -27.71
N VAL A 327 -13.51 -17.79 -27.53
CA VAL A 327 -13.59 -16.44 -26.99
C VAL A 327 -14.35 -16.47 -25.67
N GLY A 328 -14.05 -15.53 -24.79
CA GLY A 328 -14.82 -15.29 -23.58
C GLY A 328 -14.05 -14.44 -22.57
N VAL A 329 -14.47 -14.50 -21.32
CA VAL A 329 -14.00 -13.60 -20.26
C VAL A 329 -13.28 -14.38 -19.19
N ILE A 330 -11.98 -14.11 -19.02
CA ILE A 330 -11.12 -14.75 -18.02
C ILE A 330 -10.56 -13.73 -17.03
N TYR A 331 -10.43 -14.13 -15.76
CA TYR A 331 -9.84 -13.26 -14.75
C TYR A 331 -8.31 -13.30 -14.78
N ILE A 332 -7.70 -12.16 -15.11
CA ILE A 332 -6.24 -12.00 -15.23
C ILE A 332 -5.70 -11.07 -14.15
N ILE A 333 -4.54 -11.42 -13.59
CA ILE A 333 -3.86 -10.72 -12.50
C ILE A 333 -2.49 -10.23 -12.99
N LYS A 334 -2.17 -8.96 -12.73
CA LYS A 334 -0.81 -8.43 -12.87
C LYS A 334 0.04 -8.83 -11.67
N LEU A 335 1.14 -9.53 -11.91
CA LEU A 335 2.06 -9.93 -10.85
C LEU A 335 3.01 -8.78 -10.50
N HIS A 336 3.53 -8.78 -9.27
CA HIS A 336 4.55 -7.83 -8.81
C HIS A 336 5.89 -7.92 -9.60
N HIS A 337 6.04 -8.91 -10.47
CA HIS A 337 7.20 -9.06 -11.35
C HIS A 337 7.12 -8.08 -12.53
N MET A 338 7.46 -6.82 -12.27
CA MET A 338 7.52 -5.76 -13.27
C MET A 338 8.87 -5.74 -13.99
N VAL A 339 8.86 -5.40 -15.28
CA VAL A 339 10.08 -5.34 -16.10
C VAL A 339 11.04 -4.25 -15.62
N ASP A 340 10.52 -3.07 -15.26
CA ASP A 340 11.32 -1.91 -14.83
C ASP A 340 12.18 -2.23 -13.58
N ASP A 341 11.69 -3.11 -12.70
CA ASP A 341 12.43 -3.53 -11.52
C ASP A 341 13.56 -4.52 -11.87
N LYS A 342 13.41 -5.29 -12.95
CA LYS A 342 14.38 -6.30 -13.40
C LYS A 342 15.42 -5.76 -14.36
N MET A 343 15.10 -4.71 -15.12
CA MET A 343 16.04 -4.08 -16.03
C MET A 343 17.23 -3.53 -15.24
N HIS A 344 18.44 -3.93 -15.62
CA HIS A 344 19.68 -3.49 -15.01
C HIS A 344 20.79 -3.53 -16.05
N ALA A 345 21.56 -2.44 -16.13
CA ALA A 345 22.70 -2.32 -17.02
C ALA A 345 23.81 -1.56 -16.29
N ARG A 346 25.06 -1.94 -16.56
CA ARG A 346 26.25 -1.34 -15.97
C ARG A 346 27.33 -1.20 -17.05
N SER A 347 27.89 0.00 -17.16
CA SER A 347 29.16 0.22 -17.85
C SER A 347 30.33 0.17 -16.85
N ILE A 348 30.45 1.20 -16.01
CA ILE A 348 31.44 1.32 -14.93
C ILE A 348 30.70 1.63 -13.63
N GLY A 349 31.22 1.19 -12.50
CA GLY A 349 30.58 1.38 -11.21
C GLY A 349 31.53 1.09 -10.06
N PRO A 350 31.01 1.00 -8.82
CA PRO A 350 31.83 0.71 -7.66
C PRO A 350 32.41 -0.70 -7.70
N TYR A 351 33.55 -0.84 -7.01
CA TYR A 351 34.30 -2.09 -6.87
C TYR A 351 34.43 -2.45 -5.38
N SER A 352 34.53 -3.75 -5.12
CA SER A 352 34.86 -4.29 -3.81
C SER A 352 36.27 -3.92 -3.44
N LEU A 353 36.48 -3.41 -2.22
CA LEU A 353 37.82 -3.07 -1.72
C LEU A 353 38.75 -4.28 -1.60
N ILE A 354 38.18 -5.47 -1.35
CA ILE A 354 38.96 -6.69 -1.10
C ILE A 354 39.32 -7.37 -2.42
N THR A 355 38.32 -7.69 -3.24
CA THR A 355 38.51 -8.48 -4.46
C THR A 355 38.80 -7.63 -5.69
N GLN A 356 38.63 -6.31 -5.60
CA GLN A 356 38.71 -5.37 -6.73
C GLN A 356 37.76 -5.74 -7.88
N GLN A 357 36.73 -6.53 -7.59
CA GLN A 357 35.68 -6.89 -8.55
C GLN A 357 34.51 -5.90 -8.47
N PRO A 358 33.75 -5.74 -9.56
CA PRO A 358 32.44 -5.09 -9.53
C PRO A 358 31.60 -5.57 -8.34
N LEU A 359 30.96 -4.63 -7.64
CA LEU A 359 29.98 -4.99 -6.60
C LEU A 359 28.82 -5.82 -7.20
N GLY A 360 28.07 -6.52 -6.35
CA GLY A 360 26.92 -7.33 -6.74
C GLY A 360 25.58 -6.60 -6.58
N GLY A 361 24.64 -6.88 -7.48
CA GLY A 361 23.24 -6.45 -7.36
C GLY A 361 22.94 -5.02 -7.84
N LYS A 362 21.69 -4.82 -8.28
CA LYS A 362 21.20 -3.56 -8.88
C LYS A 362 21.35 -2.34 -7.94
N ALA A 363 21.09 -2.53 -6.64
CA ALA A 363 21.14 -1.43 -5.66
C ALA A 363 22.54 -0.80 -5.51
N GLN A 364 23.59 -1.56 -5.80
CA GLN A 364 24.98 -1.09 -5.75
C GLN A 364 25.54 -0.80 -7.15
N PHE A 365 24.68 -0.74 -8.16
CA PHE A 365 25.09 -0.65 -9.57
C PHE A 365 26.08 -1.76 -9.94
N GLY A 366 25.78 -2.98 -9.50
CA GLY A 366 26.66 -4.13 -9.58
C GLY A 366 26.80 -4.74 -10.97
N GLY A 367 27.84 -5.55 -11.18
CA GLY A 367 28.03 -6.31 -12.41
C GLY A 367 27.20 -7.60 -12.43
N GLN A 368 26.96 -8.15 -13.63
CA GLN A 368 26.48 -9.52 -13.76
C GLN A 368 27.62 -10.48 -13.42
N ARG A 369 27.31 -11.57 -12.71
CA ARG A 369 28.29 -12.62 -12.46
C ARG A 369 28.51 -13.40 -13.75
N PHE A 370 29.76 -13.45 -14.18
CA PHE A 370 30.24 -14.37 -15.22
C PHE A 370 30.86 -15.57 -14.50
N GLY A 371 30.18 -16.71 -14.54
CA GLY A 371 30.55 -17.91 -13.81
C GLY A 371 31.36 -18.89 -14.65
N GLU A 372 31.65 -20.04 -14.04
CA GLU A 372 32.44 -21.11 -14.65
C GLU A 372 31.76 -21.68 -15.92
N MET A 373 30.44 -21.88 -15.89
CA MET A 373 29.71 -22.38 -17.05
C MET A 373 29.73 -21.41 -18.23
N GLU A 374 29.66 -20.10 -17.97
CA GLU A 374 29.78 -19.11 -19.03
C GLU A 374 31.21 -19.04 -19.61
N VAL A 375 32.24 -19.31 -18.80
CA VAL A 375 33.62 -19.46 -19.27
C VAL A 375 33.75 -20.66 -20.20
N TRP A 376 33.27 -21.84 -19.79
CA TRP A 376 33.30 -23.04 -20.65
C TRP A 376 32.56 -22.84 -21.96
N ALA A 377 31.44 -22.10 -21.92
CA ALA A 377 30.71 -21.76 -23.12
C ALA A 377 31.56 -20.93 -24.10
N LEU A 378 32.35 -19.97 -23.60
CA LEU A 378 33.29 -19.21 -24.45
C LEU A 378 34.44 -20.07 -24.96
N GLU A 379 35.07 -20.86 -24.10
CA GLU A 379 36.17 -21.75 -24.47
C GLU A 379 35.78 -22.73 -25.60
N ALA A 380 34.52 -23.15 -25.63
CA ALA A 380 33.99 -24.03 -26.68
C ALA A 380 33.91 -23.37 -28.06
N TYR A 381 33.84 -22.04 -28.15
CA TYR A 381 33.78 -21.32 -29.43
C TYR A 381 35.16 -21.03 -30.03
N GLY A 382 36.24 -21.11 -29.24
CA GLY A 382 37.60 -20.71 -29.62
C GLY A 382 37.90 -19.27 -29.24
#